data_AF-A0A5E4WW10-F1
#
_entry.id   AF-A0A5E4WW10-F1
#
_cell.length_a   1.000
_cell.length_b   1.000
_cell.length_c   1.000
_cell.angle_alpha   90.00
_cell.angle_beta   90.00
_cell.angle_gamma   90.00
#
_symmetry.space_group_name_H-M   'P 1'
#
loop_
_entity.id
_entity.type
_entity.pdbx_description
1 polymer ?
#
loop_
_entity_poly.entity_id
_entity_poly.type
_entity_poly.pdbx_seq_one_letter_code
_entity_poly.pdbx_strand_id
1 'polypeptide(L)'
;MKDAITRIFAVAVTGLAVSMAVVSAWQRAGAEVDRWLLAGLSSVIVLAVHLLPALLGRFSRLVVWPVWCLCFLAALWGHIWFFANASHGAAEGRAASSAKASAMQEQRAAIEAELSQNKARSAATVAGILAGTKDPQRRVALEIELAQGKRANDLRARLTALTDQEAAGAEVDPVVARVTAVTGLPIEALNTWSGVVIAMLLEVLGSLLWVAALAGQTVARHGQPDDADMVERLYAALENSEISPTAEDVCKFIGGCNHDTAHRLLRGLEVRMKTR
;
A
#
# COMPACT_ATOMS: atom_id res chain seq x y z
N MET A 1 -6.23 -24.95 -7.83
CA MET A 1 -6.44 -23.97 -6.73
C MET A 1 -5.17 -23.18 -6.41
N LYS A 2 -4.01 -23.84 -6.19
CA LYS A 2 -2.72 -23.17 -5.94
C LYS A 2 -2.33 -22.16 -7.05
N ASP A 3 -2.49 -22.53 -8.32
CA ASP A 3 -2.14 -21.63 -9.44
C ASP A 3 -3.01 -20.37 -9.53
N ALA A 4 -4.29 -20.48 -9.14
CA ALA A 4 -5.21 -19.34 -9.12
C ALA A 4 -4.81 -18.36 -8.00
N ILE A 5 -4.46 -18.88 -6.82
CA ILE A 5 -4.00 -18.08 -5.68
C ILE A 5 -2.71 -17.34 -6.05
N THR A 6 -1.72 -18.01 -6.63
CA THR A 6 -0.45 -17.38 -7.05
C THR A 6 -0.67 -16.24 -8.04
N ARG A 7 -1.59 -16.40 -9.01
CA ARG A 7 -1.93 -15.34 -9.97
C ARG A 7 -2.60 -14.14 -9.31
N ILE A 8 -3.52 -14.37 -8.38
CA ILE A 8 -4.19 -13.29 -7.65
C ILE A 8 -3.15 -12.48 -6.88
N PHE A 9 -2.24 -13.13 -6.16
CA PHE A 9 -1.15 -12.45 -5.46
C PHE A 9 -0.20 -11.73 -6.42
N ALA A 10 0.15 -12.32 -7.57
CA ALA A 10 1.00 -11.68 -8.58
C ALA A 10 0.38 -10.38 -9.08
N VAL A 11 -0.92 -10.39 -9.39
CA VAL A 11 -1.66 -9.20 -9.85
C VAL A 11 -1.76 -8.16 -8.75
N ALA A 12 -2.07 -8.57 -7.51
CA ALA A 12 -2.17 -7.64 -6.38
C ALA A 12 -0.83 -6.93 -6.09
N VAL A 13 0.26 -7.69 -6.04
CA VAL A 13 1.63 -7.16 -5.83
C VAL A 13 2.03 -6.22 -6.96
N THR A 14 1.74 -6.60 -8.22
CA THR A 14 2.01 -5.76 -9.39
C THR A 14 1.19 -4.47 -9.37
N GLY A 15 -0.09 -4.55 -9.00
CA GLY A 15 -0.96 -3.39 -8.89
C GLY A 15 -0.48 -2.39 -7.85
N LEU A 16 0.00 -2.88 -6.69
CA LEU A 16 0.57 -2.03 -5.64
C LEU A 16 1.85 -1.32 -6.14
N ALA A 17 2.77 -2.07 -6.75
CA ALA A 17 4.01 -1.53 -7.30
C ALA A 17 3.75 -0.48 -8.40
N VAL A 18 2.83 -0.77 -9.33
CA VAL A 18 2.40 0.18 -10.37
C VAL A 18 1.80 1.43 -9.76
N SER A 19 0.95 1.30 -8.73
CA SER A 19 0.33 2.45 -8.07
C SER A 19 1.38 3.39 -7.46
N MET A 20 2.36 2.83 -6.75
CA MET A 20 3.47 3.62 -6.18
C MET A 20 4.29 4.33 -7.27
N ALA A 21 4.63 3.61 -8.35
CA ALA A 21 5.40 4.15 -9.46
C ALA A 21 4.64 5.24 -10.24
N VAL A 22 3.33 5.09 -10.42
CA VAL A 22 2.45 6.07 -11.06
C VAL A 22 2.33 7.33 -10.20
N VAL A 23 2.08 7.20 -8.90
CA VAL A 23 2.00 8.37 -8.00
C VAL A 23 3.32 9.15 -8.01
N SER A 24 4.46 8.46 -7.93
CA SER A 24 5.80 9.06 -8.04
C SER A 24 6.00 9.81 -9.36
N ALA A 25 5.65 9.17 -10.48
CA ALA A 25 5.75 9.76 -11.81
C ALA A 25 4.87 11.00 -11.96
N TRP A 26 3.66 10.94 -11.42
CA TRP A 26 2.69 12.02 -11.45
C TRP A 26 3.18 13.25 -10.70
N GLN A 27 3.81 13.06 -9.54
CA GLN A 27 4.39 14.14 -8.73
C GLN A 27 5.59 14.82 -9.39
N ARG A 28 6.28 14.13 -10.32
CA ARG A 28 7.46 14.67 -11.02
C ARG A 28 7.12 15.50 -12.26
N ALA A 29 5.92 15.34 -12.83
CA ALA A 29 5.53 16.05 -14.04
C ALA A 29 4.75 17.35 -13.74
N GLY A 30 5.20 18.44 -14.37
CA GLY A 30 4.55 19.75 -14.27
C GLY A 30 3.29 19.87 -15.12
N ALA A 31 3.32 19.39 -16.37
CA ALA A 31 2.19 19.48 -17.30
C ALA A 31 1.33 18.20 -17.28
N GLU A 32 0.01 18.33 -17.55
CA GLU A 32 -0.93 17.20 -17.52
C GLU A 32 -0.60 16.10 -18.53
N VAL A 33 -0.12 16.46 -19.73
CA VAL A 33 0.29 15.49 -20.75
C VAL A 33 1.50 14.69 -20.29
N ASP A 34 2.48 15.35 -19.70
CA ASP A 34 3.70 14.70 -19.18
C ASP A 34 3.38 13.74 -18.03
N ARG A 35 2.35 14.03 -17.22
CA ARG A 35 1.91 13.16 -16.14
C ARG A 35 1.40 11.82 -16.64
N TRP A 36 0.54 11.82 -17.66
CA TRP A 36 0.03 10.59 -18.27
C TRP A 36 1.14 9.80 -18.95
N LEU A 37 2.04 10.48 -19.66
CA LEU A 37 3.17 9.83 -20.33
C LEU A 37 4.14 9.19 -19.33
N LEU A 38 4.53 9.91 -18.27
CA LEU A 38 5.41 9.37 -17.23
C LEU A 38 4.73 8.25 -16.43
N ALA A 39 3.43 8.36 -16.13
CA ALA A 39 2.66 7.31 -15.48
C ALA A 39 2.61 6.03 -16.33
N GLY A 40 2.36 6.17 -17.64
CA GLY A 40 2.38 5.06 -18.58
C GLY A 40 3.76 4.40 -18.67
N LEU A 41 4.81 5.21 -18.81
CA LEU A 41 6.20 4.73 -18.84
C LEU A 41 6.56 3.96 -17.56
N SER A 42 6.25 4.51 -16.39
CA SER A 42 6.50 3.86 -15.10
C SER A 42 5.75 2.54 -14.97
N SER A 43 4.50 2.49 -15.44
CA SER A 43 3.70 1.25 -15.43
C SER A 43 4.36 0.16 -16.28
N VAL A 44 4.83 0.51 -17.48
CA VAL A 44 5.54 -0.42 -18.38
C VAL A 44 6.83 -0.91 -17.74
N ILE A 45 7.59 -0.03 -17.08
CA ILE A 45 8.83 -0.42 -16.39
C ILE A 45 8.55 -1.45 -15.29
N VAL A 46 7.57 -1.20 -14.41
CA VAL A 46 7.21 -2.15 -13.33
C VAL A 46 6.72 -3.48 -13.90
N LEU A 47 5.87 -3.44 -14.92
CA LEU A 47 5.43 -4.65 -15.62
C LEU A 47 6.61 -5.42 -16.22
N ALA A 48 7.59 -4.73 -16.79
CA ALA A 48 8.80 -5.36 -17.32
C ALA A 48 9.64 -6.01 -16.21
N VAL A 49 9.81 -5.37 -15.05
CA VAL A 49 10.51 -5.96 -13.90
C VAL A 49 9.85 -7.27 -13.47
N HIS A 50 8.52 -7.29 -13.40
CA HIS A 50 7.77 -8.46 -12.95
C HIS A 50 7.69 -9.59 -13.99
N LEU A 51 7.55 -9.25 -15.28
CA LEU A 51 7.30 -10.22 -16.35
C LEU A 51 8.57 -10.73 -17.04
N LEU A 52 9.63 -9.92 -17.19
CA LEU A 52 10.87 -10.35 -17.86
C LEU A 52 11.49 -11.60 -17.22
N PRO A 53 11.54 -11.75 -15.88
CA PRO A 53 12.07 -12.94 -15.23
C PRO A 53 11.39 -14.23 -15.65
N ALA A 54 10.08 -14.18 -15.89
CA ALA A 54 9.33 -15.33 -16.37
C ALA A 54 9.61 -15.64 -17.85
N LEU A 55 10.07 -14.66 -18.62
CA LEU A 55 10.43 -14.80 -20.03
C LEU A 55 11.87 -15.31 -20.25
N LEU A 56 12.71 -15.38 -19.20
CA LEU A 56 14.08 -15.92 -19.28
C LEU A 56 14.14 -17.38 -19.77
N GLY A 57 13.04 -18.13 -19.66
CA GLY A 57 12.95 -19.49 -20.22
C GLY A 57 12.84 -19.56 -21.74
N ARG A 58 12.45 -18.45 -22.40
CA ARG A 58 12.17 -18.39 -23.84
C ARG A 58 13.22 -17.63 -24.65
N PHE A 59 13.93 -16.70 -24.03
CA PHE A 59 14.92 -15.83 -24.69
C PHE A 59 16.33 -16.02 -24.12
N SER A 60 17.35 -15.54 -24.84
CA SER A 60 18.74 -15.62 -24.37
C SER A 60 18.92 -14.84 -23.07
N ARG A 61 19.38 -15.53 -22.02
CA ARG A 61 19.63 -14.97 -20.68
C ARG A 61 20.57 -13.75 -20.72
N LEU A 62 21.49 -13.73 -21.67
CA LEU A 62 22.47 -12.65 -21.85
C LEU A 62 21.83 -11.30 -22.21
N VAL A 63 20.65 -11.31 -22.85
CA VAL A 63 19.95 -10.07 -23.25
C VAL A 63 18.91 -9.69 -22.20
N VAL A 64 18.17 -10.66 -21.66
CA VAL A 64 17.06 -10.38 -20.74
C VAL A 64 17.57 -9.89 -19.38
N TRP A 65 18.68 -10.44 -18.89
CA TRP A 65 19.24 -10.07 -17.59
C TRP A 65 19.64 -8.59 -17.46
N PRO A 66 20.44 -7.99 -18.37
CA PRO A 66 20.80 -6.59 -18.26
C PRO A 66 19.58 -5.65 -18.41
N VAL A 67 18.64 -5.99 -19.30
CA VAL A 67 17.41 -5.22 -19.47
C VAL A 67 16.56 -5.26 -18.20
N TRP A 68 16.43 -6.43 -17.57
CA TRP A 68 15.73 -6.56 -16.30
C TRP A 68 16.40 -5.74 -15.19
N CYS A 69 17.72 -5.81 -15.05
CA CYS A 69 18.46 -5.01 -14.06
C CYS A 69 18.23 -3.51 -14.27
N LEU A 70 18.22 -3.04 -15.52
CA LEU A 70 17.98 -1.63 -15.84
C LEU A 70 16.56 -1.21 -15.48
N CYS A 71 15.55 -2.02 -15.82
CA CYS A 71 14.17 -1.78 -15.43
C CYS A 71 14.00 -1.78 -13.90
N PHE A 72 14.66 -2.70 -13.22
CA PHE A 72 14.61 -2.82 -11.76
C PHE A 72 15.19 -1.58 -11.08
N LEU A 73 16.37 -1.10 -11.53
CA LEU A 73 16.97 0.12 -11.03
C LEU A 73 16.08 1.35 -11.29
N ALA A 74 15.45 1.42 -12.47
CA ALA A 74 14.53 2.50 -12.80
C ALA A 74 13.27 2.48 -11.93
N ALA A 75 12.69 1.31 -11.66
CA ALA A 75 11.55 1.15 -10.76
C ALA A 75 11.93 1.53 -9.32
N LEU A 76 13.09 1.06 -8.83
CA LEU A 76 13.60 1.36 -7.50
C LEU A 76 13.83 2.86 -7.32
N TRP A 77 14.38 3.54 -8.34
CA TRP A 77 14.51 5.00 -8.32
C TRP A 77 13.16 5.70 -8.19
N GLY A 78 12.13 5.23 -8.92
CA GLY A 78 10.77 5.74 -8.79
C GLY A 78 10.20 5.59 -7.36
N HIS A 79 10.46 4.45 -6.72
CA HIS A 79 10.03 4.19 -5.34
C HIS A 79 10.79 5.03 -4.32
N ILE A 80 12.09 5.26 -4.50
CA ILE A 80 12.88 6.20 -3.66
C ILE A 80 12.21 7.58 -3.64
N TRP A 81 11.82 8.09 -4.81
CA TRP A 81 11.10 9.36 -4.93
C TRP A 81 9.74 9.35 -4.22
N PHE A 82 8.97 8.27 -4.37
CA PHE A 82 7.68 8.12 -3.67
C PHE A 82 7.85 8.22 -2.16
N PHE A 83 8.79 7.45 -1.58
CA PHE A 83 9.00 7.45 -0.14
C PHE A 83 9.65 8.74 0.37
N ALA A 84 10.50 9.39 -0.41
CA ALA A 84 11.04 10.71 -0.07
C ALA A 84 9.93 11.76 0.01
N ASN A 85 9.00 11.78 -0.95
CA ASN A 85 7.86 12.70 -0.91
C ASN A 85 6.88 12.36 0.23
N ALA A 86 6.63 11.07 0.48
CA ALA A 86 5.79 10.64 1.58
C ALA A 86 6.39 11.00 2.96
N SER A 87 7.71 10.86 3.11
CA SER A 87 8.41 11.24 4.34
C SER A 87 8.42 12.76 4.53
N HIS A 88 8.55 13.53 3.45
CA HIS A 88 8.45 14.98 3.50
C HIS A 88 7.05 15.46 3.93
N GLY A 89 5.98 14.94 3.32
CA GLY A 89 4.61 15.29 3.74
C GLY A 89 4.30 14.89 5.20
N ALA A 90 4.84 13.76 5.66
CA ALA A 90 4.74 13.36 7.06
C ALA A 90 5.58 14.27 8.00
N ALA A 91 6.68 14.85 7.52
CA ALA A 91 7.46 15.83 8.26
C ALA A 91 6.74 17.17 8.38
N GLU A 92 6.13 17.66 7.29
CA GLU A 92 5.29 18.86 7.32
C GLU A 92 4.10 18.70 8.27
N GLY A 93 3.42 17.55 8.25
CA GLY A 93 2.35 17.25 9.19
C GLY A 93 2.80 17.27 10.65
N ARG A 94 4.00 16.72 10.93
CA ARG A 94 4.61 16.79 12.27
C ARG A 94 4.99 18.22 12.67
N ALA A 95 5.57 19.01 11.76
CA ALA A 95 5.92 20.41 12.01
C ALA A 95 4.67 21.29 12.26
N ALA A 96 3.58 21.06 11.53
CA ALA A 96 2.31 21.72 11.78
C ALA A 96 1.73 21.35 13.15
N SER A 97 1.83 20.07 13.53
CA SER A 97 1.37 19.60 14.84
C SER A 97 2.20 20.18 16.00
N SER A 98 3.52 20.29 15.85
CA SER A 98 4.39 20.88 16.87
C SER A 98 4.19 22.39 17.01
N ALA A 99 4.02 23.12 15.90
CA ALA A 99 3.69 24.55 15.93
C ALA A 99 2.33 24.81 16.62
N LYS A 100 1.36 23.92 16.41
CA LYS A 100 0.07 23.97 17.12
C LYS A 100 0.26 23.71 18.62
N ALA A 101 1.06 22.72 18.99
CA ALA A 101 1.36 22.42 20.40
C ALA A 101 2.06 23.59 21.09
N SER A 102 3.05 24.23 20.46
CA SER A 102 3.73 25.41 21.02
C SER A 102 2.77 26.60 21.18
N ALA A 103 1.91 26.85 20.19
CA ALA A 103 0.90 27.91 20.29
C ALA A 103 -0.10 27.66 21.43
N MET A 104 -0.52 26.40 21.64
CA MET A 104 -1.38 26.03 22.77
C MET A 104 -0.67 26.25 24.11
N GLN A 105 0.62 25.92 24.20
CA GLN A 105 1.43 26.14 25.40
C GLN A 105 1.61 27.63 25.72
N GLU A 106 1.85 28.48 24.71
CA GLU A 106 1.92 29.94 24.87
C GLU A 106 0.58 30.51 25.34
N GLN A 107 -0.53 30.07 24.73
CA GLN A 107 -1.87 30.49 25.12
C GLN A 107 -2.18 30.10 26.57
N ARG A 108 -1.78 28.90 26.99
CA ARG A 108 -1.90 28.44 28.37
C ARG A 108 -1.10 29.32 29.32
N ALA A 109 0.17 29.57 29.02
CA ALA A 109 1.03 30.41 29.85
C ALA A 109 0.47 31.84 29.99
N ALA A 110 -0.11 32.40 28.92
CA ALA A 110 -0.77 33.70 28.95
C ALA A 110 -2.02 33.71 29.85
N ILE A 111 -2.87 32.67 29.76
CA ILE A 111 -4.06 32.52 30.60
C ILE A 111 -3.69 32.33 32.07
N GLU A 112 -2.67 31.51 32.36
CA GLU A 112 -2.15 31.30 33.72
C GLU A 112 -1.56 32.59 34.30
N ALA A 113 -0.83 33.37 33.50
CA ALA A 113 -0.32 34.69 33.90
C ALA A 113 -1.47 35.67 34.21
N GLU A 114 -2.50 35.74 33.38
CA GLU A 114 -3.67 36.59 33.62
C GLU A 114 -4.44 36.18 34.89
N LEU A 115 -4.60 34.86 35.12
CA LEU A 115 -5.22 34.35 36.34
C LEU A 115 -4.39 34.66 37.60
N SER A 116 -3.06 34.60 37.51
CA SER A 116 -2.17 34.91 38.65
C SER A 116 -2.24 36.38 39.09
N GLN A 117 -2.56 37.28 38.16
CA GLN A 117 -2.72 38.72 38.45
C GLN A 117 -4.11 39.04 39.02
N ASN A 118 -5.08 38.14 38.88
CA ASN A 118 -6.45 38.36 39.36
C ASN A 118 -6.57 38.09 40.87
N LYS A 119 -6.73 39.17 41.64
CA LYS A 119 -6.92 39.12 43.10
C LYS A 119 -8.39 39.07 43.55
N ALA A 120 -9.35 39.05 42.63
CA ALA A 120 -10.76 39.09 42.96
C ALA A 120 -11.22 37.80 43.65
N ARG A 121 -12.15 37.91 44.60
CA ARG A 121 -12.81 36.73 45.18
C ARG A 121 -13.66 36.02 44.11
N SER A 122 -14.02 34.77 44.38
CA SER A 122 -14.84 33.98 43.44
C SER A 122 -16.14 34.71 43.09
N ALA A 123 -16.55 34.65 41.83
CA ALA A 123 -17.79 35.29 41.37
C ALA A 123 -19.02 34.83 42.19
N ALA A 124 -19.04 33.56 42.62
CA ALA A 124 -20.11 33.02 43.46
C ALA A 124 -20.16 33.68 44.84
N THR A 125 -19.00 33.88 45.48
CA THR A 125 -18.88 34.56 46.77
C THR A 125 -19.33 36.02 46.67
N VAL A 126 -18.86 36.74 45.65
CA VAL A 126 -19.19 38.17 45.46
C VAL A 126 -20.68 38.35 45.13
N ALA A 127 -21.25 37.49 44.29
CA ALA A 127 -22.69 37.51 43.98
C ALA A 127 -23.55 37.28 45.24
N GLY A 128 -23.15 36.37 46.13
CA GLY A 128 -23.83 36.13 47.40
C GLY A 128 -23.81 37.36 48.33
N ILE A 129 -22.67 38.06 48.41
CA ILE A 129 -22.54 39.29 49.21
C ILE A 129 -23.34 40.45 48.60
N LEU A 130 -23.34 40.57 47.27
CA LEU A 130 -24.08 41.61 46.54
C LEU A 130 -25.60 41.48 46.74
N ALA A 131 -26.12 40.25 46.87
CA ALA A 131 -27.54 40.00 47.12
C ALA A 131 -28.03 40.58 48.46
N GLY A 132 -27.18 40.59 49.49
CA GLY A 132 -27.51 41.13 50.82
C GLY A 132 -27.15 42.61 51.04
N THR A 133 -26.42 43.24 50.12
CA THR A 133 -25.89 44.60 50.31
C THR A 133 -26.85 45.66 49.79
N LYS A 134 -27.29 46.58 50.66
CA LYS A 134 -28.20 47.71 50.31
C LYS A 134 -27.49 49.04 50.06
N ASP A 135 -26.25 49.19 50.55
CA ASP A 135 -25.46 50.41 50.38
C ASP A 135 -25.00 50.60 48.92
N PRO A 136 -25.43 51.67 48.22
CA PRO A 136 -25.13 51.88 46.81
C PRO A 136 -23.63 51.99 46.51
N GLN A 137 -22.82 52.60 47.37
CA GLN A 137 -21.37 52.71 47.13
C GLN A 137 -20.69 51.34 47.20
N ARG A 138 -21.07 50.53 48.19
CA ARG A 138 -20.53 49.18 48.37
C ARG A 138 -20.99 48.21 47.28
N ARG A 139 -22.20 48.39 46.73
CA ARG A 139 -22.70 47.62 45.59
C ARG A 139 -21.85 47.84 44.33
N VAL A 140 -21.51 49.09 43.99
CA VAL A 140 -20.67 49.40 42.82
C VAL A 140 -19.31 48.70 42.91
N ALA A 141 -18.66 48.73 44.07
CA ALA A 141 -17.38 48.04 44.29
C ALA A 141 -17.51 46.51 44.10
N LEU A 142 -18.59 45.91 44.61
CA LEU A 142 -18.87 44.48 44.46
C LEU A 142 -19.23 44.09 43.01
N GLU A 143 -19.88 44.97 42.25
CA GLU A 143 -20.18 44.73 40.83
C GLU A 143 -18.92 44.68 39.97
N ILE A 144 -17.94 45.55 40.27
CA ILE A 144 -16.61 45.53 39.64
C ILE A 144 -15.88 44.23 39.99
N GLU A 145 -15.86 43.84 41.26
CA GLU A 145 -15.23 42.59 41.71
C GLU A 145 -15.91 41.36 41.09
N LEU A 146 -17.25 41.37 40.96
CA LEU A 146 -18.01 40.30 40.32
C LEU A 146 -17.65 40.16 38.83
N ALA A 147 -17.50 41.28 38.11
CA ALA A 147 -17.07 41.27 36.72
C ALA A 147 -15.66 40.68 36.55
N GLN A 148 -14.73 41.01 37.46
CA GLN A 148 -13.39 40.41 37.50
C GLN A 148 -13.42 38.91 37.81
N GLY A 149 -14.27 38.48 38.75
CA GLY A 149 -14.47 37.08 39.07
C GLY A 149 -15.07 36.26 37.93
N LYS A 150 -16.00 36.85 37.15
CA LYS A 150 -16.56 36.21 35.94
C LYS A 150 -15.50 36.00 34.87
N ARG A 151 -14.68 37.02 34.60
CA ARG A 151 -13.53 36.90 33.67
C ARG A 151 -12.57 35.78 34.09
N ALA A 152 -12.26 35.67 35.39
CA ALA A 152 -11.42 34.57 35.89
C ALA A 152 -12.04 33.19 35.64
N ASN A 153 -13.36 33.05 35.78
CA ASN A 153 -14.04 31.79 35.50
C ASN A 153 -14.02 31.44 34.00
N ASP A 154 -14.22 32.43 33.13
CA ASP A 154 -14.15 32.23 31.67
C ASP A 154 -12.73 31.80 31.24
N LEU A 155 -11.70 32.40 31.82
CA LEU A 155 -10.30 32.01 31.60
C LEU A 155 -10.02 30.58 32.06
N ARG A 156 -10.52 30.17 33.24
CA ARG A 156 -10.40 28.78 33.72
C ARG A 156 -11.12 27.80 32.78
N ALA A 157 -12.31 28.13 32.30
CA ALA A 157 -13.03 27.29 31.34
C ALA A 157 -12.25 27.10 30.03
N ARG A 158 -11.61 28.16 29.53
CA ARG A 158 -10.72 28.08 28.35
C ARG A 158 -9.49 27.20 28.62
N LEU A 159 -8.90 27.29 29.80
CA LEU A 159 -7.76 26.46 30.19
C LEU A 159 -8.13 24.98 30.24
N THR A 160 -9.31 24.64 30.78
CA THR A 160 -9.82 23.26 30.76
C THR A 160 -10.02 22.76 29.33
N ALA A 161 -10.64 23.57 28.46
CA ALA A 161 -10.84 23.21 27.06
C ALA A 161 -9.52 22.97 26.31
N LEU A 162 -8.47 23.77 26.56
CA LEU A 162 -7.13 23.55 26.02
C LEU A 162 -6.52 22.23 26.52
N THR A 163 -6.69 21.94 27.81
CA THR A 163 -6.19 20.70 28.43
C THR A 163 -6.87 19.45 27.84
N ASP A 164 -8.18 19.50 27.63
CA ASP A 164 -8.94 18.40 27.00
C ASP A 164 -8.50 18.18 25.54
N GLN A 165 -8.20 19.27 24.83
CA GLN A 165 -7.72 19.23 23.45
C GLN A 165 -6.29 18.69 23.34
N GLU A 166 -5.43 18.93 24.33
CA GLU A 166 -4.10 18.31 24.44
C GLU A 166 -4.20 16.80 24.71
N ALA A 167 -5.07 16.39 25.63
CA ALA A 167 -5.28 14.98 25.96
C ALA A 167 -5.79 14.17 24.75
N ALA A 168 -6.57 14.78 23.87
CA ALA A 168 -7.04 14.17 22.63
C ALA A 168 -5.96 14.08 21.52
N GLY A 169 -4.86 14.82 21.62
CA GLY A 169 -3.81 14.90 20.60
C GLY A 169 -2.49 14.18 20.94
N ALA A 170 -2.34 13.68 22.16
CA ALA A 170 -1.09 13.11 22.65
C ALA A 170 -0.93 11.62 22.30
N GLU A 171 -0.73 11.31 21.02
CA GLU A 171 -0.25 10.00 20.58
C GLU A 171 0.95 10.18 19.66
N VAL A 172 2.14 10.31 20.26
CA VAL A 172 3.42 10.25 19.54
C VAL A 172 4.12 8.97 19.96
N ASP A 173 4.41 8.10 18.98
CA ASP A 173 5.00 6.79 19.20
C ASP A 173 6.40 6.90 19.85
N PRO A 174 6.59 6.40 21.10
CA PRO A 174 7.85 6.45 21.82
C PRO A 174 8.96 5.61 21.17
N VAL A 175 8.62 4.66 20.30
CA VAL A 175 9.60 3.81 19.59
C VAL A 175 10.34 4.64 18.55
N VAL A 176 9.64 5.51 17.82
CA VAL A 176 10.25 6.38 16.80
C VAL A 176 11.26 7.35 17.41
N ALA A 177 10.96 7.87 18.60
CA ALA A 177 11.85 8.78 19.34
C ALA A 177 13.12 8.10 19.89
N ARG A 178 13.06 6.79 20.17
CA ARG A 178 14.23 6.02 20.66
C ARG A 178 15.14 5.58 19.52
N VAL A 179 14.59 5.24 18.35
CA VAL A 179 15.38 4.80 17.19
C VAL A 179 16.26 5.93 16.64
N THR A 180 15.77 7.17 16.63
CA THR A 180 16.56 8.35 16.24
C THR A 180 17.72 8.64 17.18
N ALA A 181 17.48 8.54 18.49
CA ALA A 181 18.50 8.79 19.49
C ALA A 181 19.70 7.83 19.37
N VAL A 182 19.47 6.61 18.87
CA VAL A 182 20.52 5.58 18.71
C VAL A 182 21.23 5.67 17.35
N THR A 183 20.50 6.02 16.29
CA THR A 183 21.03 5.96 14.91
C THR A 183 21.64 7.26 14.40
N GLY A 184 21.30 8.41 14.99
CA GLY A 184 21.78 9.73 14.56
C GLY A 184 21.30 10.16 13.17
N LEU A 185 20.49 9.35 12.50
CA LEU A 185 19.88 9.66 11.21
C LEU A 185 18.57 10.44 11.42
N PRO A 186 18.25 11.42 10.55
CA PRO A 186 16.94 12.06 10.58
C PRO A 186 15.84 11.01 10.32
N ILE A 187 14.71 11.12 11.03
CA ILE A 187 13.54 10.20 10.93
C ILE A 187 13.13 9.97 9.47
N GLU A 188 13.23 11.02 8.68
CA GLU A 188 12.89 11.03 7.26
C GLU A 188 13.77 10.08 6.44
N ALA A 189 15.07 10.04 6.71
CA ALA A 189 15.98 9.14 6.01
C ALA A 189 15.70 7.68 6.38
N LEU A 190 15.49 7.38 7.67
CA LEU A 190 15.17 6.03 8.13
C LEU A 190 13.87 5.51 7.52
N ASN A 191 12.81 6.33 7.52
CA ASN A 191 11.53 5.97 6.93
C ASN A 191 11.61 5.79 5.41
N THR A 192 12.44 6.60 4.74
CA THR A 192 12.67 6.46 3.30
C THR A 192 13.43 5.17 3.00
N TRP A 193 14.50 4.87 3.74
CA TRP A 193 15.28 3.64 3.56
C TRP A 193 14.47 2.37 3.87
N SER A 194 13.68 2.36 4.95
CA SER A 194 12.82 1.22 5.25
C SER A 194 11.76 1.01 4.16
N GLY A 195 11.15 2.09 3.67
CA GLY A 195 10.22 2.06 2.54
C GLY A 195 10.87 1.49 1.27
N VAL A 196 12.08 1.92 0.94
CA VAL A 196 12.85 1.44 -0.22
C VAL A 196 13.17 -0.05 -0.10
N VAL A 197 13.56 -0.53 1.08
CA VAL A 197 13.80 -1.96 1.32
C VAL A 197 12.51 -2.78 1.12
N ILE A 198 11.38 -2.29 1.64
CA ILE A 198 10.07 -2.94 1.46
C ILE A 198 9.68 -2.97 -0.02
N ALA A 199 9.88 -1.88 -0.76
CA ALA A 199 9.64 -1.84 -2.20
C ALA A 199 10.56 -2.79 -2.97
N MET A 200 11.83 -2.89 -2.59
CA MET A 200 12.75 -3.86 -3.19
C MET A 200 12.23 -5.29 -3.02
N LEU A 201 11.76 -5.64 -1.81
CA LEU A 201 11.16 -6.95 -1.53
C LEU A 201 9.87 -7.15 -2.35
N LEU A 202 9.06 -6.12 -2.52
CA LEU A 202 7.83 -6.15 -3.31
C LEU A 202 8.12 -6.47 -4.79
N GLU A 203 9.11 -5.82 -5.39
CA GLU A 203 9.52 -6.04 -6.79
C GLU A 203 10.07 -7.45 -7.02
N VAL A 204 10.90 -7.95 -6.09
CA VAL A 204 11.44 -9.32 -6.14
C VAL A 204 10.33 -10.34 -5.96
N LEU A 205 9.42 -10.13 -5.00
CA LEU A 205 8.29 -11.01 -4.76
C LEU A 205 7.35 -11.04 -5.96
N GLY A 206 7.05 -9.90 -6.57
CA GLY A 206 6.24 -9.81 -7.79
C GLY A 206 6.85 -10.60 -8.93
N SER A 207 8.15 -10.45 -9.15
CA SER A 207 8.93 -11.21 -10.14
C SER A 207 8.84 -12.73 -9.91
N LEU A 208 9.03 -13.18 -8.66
CA LEU A 208 8.94 -14.60 -8.31
C LEU A 208 7.54 -15.17 -8.50
N LEU A 209 6.50 -14.41 -8.13
CA LEU A 209 5.11 -14.81 -8.30
C LEU A 209 4.74 -14.98 -9.79
N TRP A 210 5.24 -14.11 -10.66
CA TRP A 210 5.03 -14.24 -12.11
C TRP A 210 5.79 -15.42 -12.72
N VAL A 211 7.03 -15.67 -12.29
CA VAL A 211 7.78 -16.88 -12.68
C VAL A 211 6.99 -18.14 -12.30
N ALA A 212 6.50 -18.22 -11.05
CA ALA A 212 5.71 -19.36 -10.59
C ALA A 212 4.36 -19.49 -11.34
N ALA A 213 3.66 -18.38 -11.55
CA ALA A 213 2.36 -18.35 -12.21
C ALA A 213 2.43 -18.78 -13.69
N LEU A 214 3.55 -18.49 -14.37
CA LEU A 214 3.79 -18.86 -15.76
C LEU A 214 4.40 -20.27 -15.87
N ALA A 215 5.29 -20.65 -14.96
CA ALA A 215 5.85 -22.01 -14.92
C ALA A 215 4.76 -23.07 -14.68
N GLY A 216 3.80 -22.81 -13.80
CA GLY A 216 2.66 -23.72 -13.55
C GLY A 216 1.79 -23.95 -14.79
N GLN A 217 1.69 -22.96 -15.68
CA GLN A 217 0.99 -23.12 -16.97
C GLN A 217 1.75 -24.01 -17.93
N THR A 218 3.07 -23.86 -18.00
CA THR A 218 3.92 -24.70 -18.85
C THR A 218 3.83 -26.16 -18.42
N VAL A 219 3.88 -26.44 -17.12
CA VAL A 219 3.77 -27.81 -16.58
C VAL A 219 2.37 -28.39 -16.79
N ALA A 220 1.30 -27.63 -16.53
CA ALA A 220 -0.07 -28.09 -16.79
C ALA A 220 -0.31 -28.38 -18.29
N ARG A 221 0.32 -27.60 -19.19
CA ARG A 221 0.21 -27.77 -20.64
C ARG A 221 1.04 -28.93 -21.19
N HIS A 222 2.17 -29.27 -20.55
CA HIS A 222 3.00 -30.45 -20.91
C HIS A 222 2.55 -31.74 -20.21
N GLY A 223 1.83 -31.64 -19.09
CA GLY A 223 1.26 -32.78 -18.37
C GLY A 223 -0.07 -33.28 -18.95
N GLN A 224 -0.67 -32.51 -19.88
CA GLN A 224 -1.71 -33.03 -20.75
C GLN A 224 -1.00 -33.82 -21.86
N PRO A 225 -1.19 -35.14 -21.99
CA PRO A 225 -0.56 -35.92 -23.05
C PRO A 225 -0.86 -35.23 -24.37
N ASP A 226 0.20 -34.90 -25.12
CA ASP A 226 0.07 -34.22 -26.40
C ASP A 226 -0.88 -35.06 -27.26
N ASP A 227 -2.02 -34.47 -27.65
CA ASP A 227 -3.02 -35.17 -28.45
C ASP A 227 -2.37 -35.74 -29.71
N ALA A 228 -1.27 -35.15 -30.21
CA ALA A 228 -0.49 -35.68 -31.32
C ALA A 228 0.27 -36.98 -30.98
N ASP A 229 0.98 -37.04 -29.84
CA ASP A 229 1.66 -38.27 -29.39
C ASP A 229 0.64 -39.37 -29.08
N MET A 230 -0.49 -38.98 -28.47
CA MET A 230 -1.58 -39.91 -28.18
C MET A 230 -2.26 -40.42 -29.45
N VAL A 231 -2.47 -39.58 -30.47
CA VAL A 231 -2.95 -39.98 -31.79
C VAL A 231 -1.96 -40.93 -32.47
N GLU A 232 -0.65 -40.71 -32.37
CA GLU A 232 0.34 -41.61 -32.98
C GLU A 232 0.39 -42.97 -32.24
N ARG A 233 0.27 -42.98 -30.91
CA ARG A 233 0.17 -44.23 -30.12
C ARG A 233 -1.11 -45.00 -30.40
N LEU A 234 -2.24 -44.30 -30.53
CA LEU A 234 -3.51 -44.91 -30.91
C LEU A 234 -3.46 -45.44 -32.35
N TYR A 235 -2.79 -44.72 -33.25
CA TYR A 235 -2.61 -45.15 -34.64
C TYR A 235 -1.77 -46.43 -34.70
N ALA A 236 -0.67 -46.52 -33.94
CA ALA A 236 0.14 -47.73 -33.85
C ALA A 236 -0.65 -48.92 -33.26
N ALA A 237 -1.47 -48.70 -32.24
CA ALA A 237 -2.34 -49.73 -31.68
C ALA A 237 -3.42 -50.19 -32.68
N LEU A 238 -3.95 -49.27 -33.50
CA LEU A 238 -4.88 -49.58 -34.58
C LEU A 238 -4.21 -50.41 -35.69
N GLU A 239 -2.98 -50.05 -36.08
CA GLU A 239 -2.18 -50.77 -37.09
C GLU A 239 -1.86 -52.20 -36.64
N ASN A 240 -1.59 -52.38 -35.34
CA ASN A 240 -1.40 -53.70 -34.72
C ASN A 240 -2.69 -54.46 -34.42
N SER A 241 -3.86 -53.93 -34.80
CA SER A 241 -5.19 -54.50 -34.51
C SER A 241 -5.49 -54.71 -33.02
N GLU A 242 -4.84 -53.94 -32.14
CA GLU A 242 -5.05 -54.01 -30.68
C GLU A 242 -6.36 -53.31 -30.25
N ILE A 243 -6.82 -52.33 -31.04
CA ILE A 243 -8.03 -51.53 -30.76
C ILE A 243 -8.86 -51.27 -32.02
N SER A 244 -10.15 -51.05 -31.86
CA SER A 244 -11.06 -50.58 -32.92
C SER A 244 -11.13 -49.04 -32.92
N PRO A 245 -11.41 -48.37 -34.06
CA PRO A 245 -11.56 -46.90 -34.10
C PRO A 245 -12.93 -46.47 -33.55
N THR A 246 -13.27 -46.88 -32.34
CA THR A 246 -14.49 -46.48 -31.63
C THR A 246 -14.13 -45.62 -30.42
N ALA A 247 -15.02 -44.69 -30.05
CA ALA A 247 -14.78 -43.80 -28.90
C ALA A 247 -14.62 -44.58 -27.59
N GLU A 248 -15.29 -45.72 -27.48
CA GLU A 248 -15.25 -46.60 -26.31
C GLU A 248 -13.88 -47.31 -26.21
N ASP A 249 -13.39 -47.89 -27.30
CA ASP A 249 -12.09 -48.59 -27.32
C ASP A 249 -10.92 -47.62 -27.15
N VAL A 250 -11.00 -46.42 -27.76
CA VAL A 250 -10.02 -45.36 -27.57
C VAL A 250 -9.97 -44.91 -26.11
N CYS A 251 -11.13 -44.67 -25.47
CA CYS A 251 -11.14 -44.33 -24.04
C CYS A 251 -10.63 -45.47 -23.17
N LYS A 252 -10.95 -46.72 -23.50
CA LYS A 252 -10.48 -47.90 -22.76
C LYS A 252 -8.96 -48.06 -22.85
N PHE A 253 -8.38 -47.83 -24.02
CA PHE A 253 -6.94 -47.89 -24.27
C PHE A 253 -6.16 -46.84 -23.47
N ILE A 254 -6.72 -45.63 -23.31
CA ILE A 254 -6.08 -44.52 -22.59
C ILE A 254 -6.30 -44.62 -21.07
N GLY A 255 -7.03 -45.62 -20.59
CA GLY A 255 -7.31 -45.82 -19.16
C GLY A 255 -8.48 -44.99 -18.63
N GLY A 256 -9.41 -44.61 -19.52
CA GLY A 256 -10.60 -43.82 -19.23
C GLY A 256 -10.47 -42.39 -19.75
N CYS A 257 -11.44 -41.94 -20.54
CA CYS A 257 -11.49 -40.57 -21.05
C CYS A 257 -12.93 -40.02 -21.11
N ASN A 258 -13.07 -38.70 -21.12
CA ASN A 258 -14.35 -38.02 -21.34
C ASN A 258 -14.73 -38.02 -22.82
N HIS A 259 -16.04 -38.00 -23.11
CA HIS A 259 -16.59 -38.13 -24.47
C HIS A 259 -15.99 -37.11 -25.46
N ASP A 260 -15.79 -35.86 -25.04
CA ASP A 260 -15.18 -34.81 -25.86
C ASP A 260 -13.72 -35.12 -26.25
N THR A 261 -12.95 -35.73 -25.35
CA THR A 261 -11.55 -36.10 -25.64
C THR A 261 -11.49 -37.28 -26.59
N ALA A 262 -12.38 -38.27 -26.45
CA ALA A 262 -12.50 -39.38 -27.38
C ALA A 262 -12.76 -38.88 -28.82
N HIS A 263 -13.72 -37.95 -28.98
CA HIS A 263 -14.04 -37.36 -30.29
C HIS A 263 -12.89 -36.55 -30.88
N ARG A 264 -12.14 -35.80 -30.06
CA ARG A 264 -10.96 -35.06 -30.53
C ARG A 264 -9.88 -35.99 -31.05
N LEU A 265 -9.57 -37.05 -30.32
CA LEU A 265 -8.54 -38.02 -30.70
C LEU A 265 -8.94 -38.83 -31.93
N LEU A 266 -10.22 -39.25 -32.02
CA LEU A 266 -10.75 -39.90 -33.23
C LEU A 266 -10.63 -39.01 -34.46
N ARG A 267 -10.95 -37.71 -34.34
CA ARG A 267 -10.81 -36.77 -35.44
C ARG A 267 -9.33 -36.60 -35.85
N GLY A 268 -8.41 -36.60 -34.89
CA GLY A 268 -6.96 -36.61 -35.15
C GLY A 268 -6.51 -37.88 -35.88
N LEU A 269 -6.98 -39.04 -35.44
CA LEU A 269 -6.73 -40.34 -36.08
C LEU A 269 -7.25 -40.38 -37.52
N GLU A 270 -8.47 -39.91 -37.78
CA GLU A 270 -9.04 -39.86 -39.13
C GLU A 270 -8.21 -38.99 -40.08
N VAL A 271 -7.73 -37.84 -39.62
CA VAL A 271 -6.84 -36.96 -40.41
C VAL A 271 -5.51 -37.66 -40.67
N ARG A 272 -4.95 -38.35 -39.66
CA ARG A 272 -3.70 -39.09 -39.80
C ARG A 272 -3.81 -40.26 -40.79
N MET A 273 -4.91 -41.00 -40.75
CA MET A 273 -5.20 -42.10 -41.69
C MET A 273 -5.35 -41.60 -43.13
N LYS A 274 -5.92 -40.41 -43.35
CA LYS A 274 -6.10 -39.81 -44.68
C LYS A 274 -4.82 -39.21 -45.27
N THR A 275 -3.79 -38.99 -44.46
CA THR A 275 -2.52 -38.37 -44.89
C THR A 275 -1.42 -39.37 -45.21
N ARG A 276 -1.71 -40.68 -45.14
CA ARG A 276 -0.91 -41.76 -45.74
C ARG A 276 -1.50 -42.15 -47.09
#